data_AF-A0A2A9EPT9-F1
#
_entry.id   AF-A0A2A9EPT9-F1
#
_cell.length_a   1.000
_cell.length_b   1.000
_cell.length_c   1.000
_cell.angle_alpha   90.00
_cell.angle_beta   90.00
_cell.angle_gamma   90.00
#
_symmetry.space_group_name_H-M   'P 1'
#
loop_
_entity.id
_entity.type
_entity.pdbx_description
1 polymer ?
#
loop_
_entity_poly.entity_id
_entity_poly.type
_entity_poly.pdbx_seq_one_letter_code
_entity_poly.pdbx_strand_id
1 'polypeptide(L)'
;MRASTTGATLGLQRPGTGRGLRRKGTIAMPKTNKDGSAKKSELPSTLKKSPAKAQRTFAKAHDSAAESYGEGERANRTAYSALKHSYEKVGDHWEAKDDKGPSDKKAEGTRGSAGETAGGVDANASKSHLYDVAKRLDVPGRSNMSKDELVKAIQKANERETRKNR
;
A
#
# COMPACT_ATOMS: atom_id res chain seq x y z
N MET A 1 54.18 39.17 27.89
CA MET A 1 53.97 39.19 29.36
C MET A 1 52.54 38.71 29.59
N ARG A 2 52.28 37.43 29.92
CA ARG A 2 52.18 36.82 31.29
C ARG A 2 51.40 37.75 32.24
N ALA A 3 50.30 37.36 32.91
CA ALA A 3 49.89 36.08 33.50
C ALA A 3 48.32 36.03 33.63
N SER A 4 47.63 34.89 33.52
CA SER A 4 47.20 33.95 34.60
C SER A 4 46.19 34.58 35.59
N THR A 5 45.09 33.99 36.07
CA THR A 5 44.65 32.62 36.39
C THR A 5 43.12 32.68 36.66
N THR A 6 42.29 31.67 36.38
CA THR A 6 41.55 30.80 37.35
C THR A 6 40.24 30.41 36.61
N GLY A 7 39.74 29.19 36.48
CA GLY A 7 39.80 27.98 37.29
C GLY A 7 38.39 27.69 37.84
N ALA A 8 37.57 26.87 37.15
CA ALA A 8 36.36 26.27 37.73
C ALA A 8 35.92 25.02 36.93
N THR A 9 36.25 23.86 37.48
CA THR A 9 35.67 22.56 37.17
C THR A 9 34.42 22.32 38.02
N LEU A 10 33.29 21.91 37.43
CA LEU A 10 32.29 21.10 38.12
C LEU A 10 31.53 20.22 37.11
N GLY A 11 31.53 18.92 37.36
CA GLY A 11 30.80 17.92 36.57
C GLY A 11 29.38 17.68 37.07
N LEU A 12 28.75 16.71 36.39
CA LEU A 12 27.47 16.04 36.68
C LEU A 12 26.18 16.85 36.50
N GLN A 13 25.36 16.48 35.51
CA GLN A 13 24.27 15.50 35.69
C GLN A 13 23.34 15.54 34.47
N ARG A 14 23.17 14.39 33.80
CA ARG A 14 22.09 14.15 32.83
C ARG A 14 20.76 14.00 33.59
N PRO A 15 19.66 14.57 33.09
CA PRO A 15 18.40 13.86 33.14
C PRO A 15 17.95 13.50 31.73
N GLY A 16 17.76 12.20 31.52
CA GLY A 16 16.98 11.70 30.39
C GLY A 16 15.49 12.01 30.57
N THR A 17 14.73 11.52 29.60
CA THR A 17 13.26 11.36 29.60
C THR A 17 12.41 12.62 29.44
N GLY A 18 12.42 13.16 28.22
CA GLY A 18 11.22 13.70 27.59
C GLY A 18 10.61 12.65 26.65
N ARG A 19 10.12 11.52 27.21
CA ARG A 19 9.36 10.52 26.43
C ARG A 19 8.12 11.23 25.88
N GLY A 20 8.16 11.52 24.58
CA GLY A 20 7.11 12.18 23.82
C GLY A 20 5.73 11.65 24.17
N LEU A 21 4.82 12.60 24.27
CA LEU A 21 3.42 12.47 24.63
C LEU A 21 2.82 11.11 24.27
N ARG A 22 2.41 10.37 25.30
CA ARG A 22 1.33 9.39 25.20
C ARG A 22 0.08 10.13 24.76
N ARG A 23 -0.19 10.21 23.46
CA ARG A 23 -1.52 10.58 22.96
C ARG A 23 -2.45 9.39 23.25
N LYS A 24 -3.21 9.48 24.35
CA LYS A 24 -4.47 8.75 24.47
C LYS A 24 -5.49 9.49 23.60
N GLY A 25 -5.78 8.97 22.42
CA GLY A 25 -6.80 9.51 21.52
C GLY A 25 -7.09 8.50 20.42
N THR A 26 -8.26 7.86 20.50
CA THR A 26 -8.87 6.87 19.60
C THR A 26 -7.94 5.77 19.09
N ILE A 27 -8.18 4.53 19.51
CA ILE A 27 -7.42 3.35 19.06
C ILE A 27 -7.61 3.20 17.55
N ALA A 28 -6.73 3.83 16.77
CA ALA A 28 -6.44 3.40 15.42
C ALA A 28 -6.09 1.93 15.52
N MET A 29 -6.84 1.07 14.83
CA MET A 29 -6.64 -0.36 14.86
C MET A 29 -5.41 -0.65 14.00
N PRO A 30 -4.22 -0.81 14.60
CA PRO A 30 -3.00 -0.80 13.83
C PRO A 30 -2.97 -2.07 13.00
N LYS A 31 -2.84 -1.91 11.69
CA LYS A 31 -2.69 -3.01 10.73
C LYS A 31 -1.32 -3.66 10.85
N THR A 32 -0.38 -3.07 11.58
CA THR A 32 0.93 -3.64 11.92
C THR A 32 1.03 -4.14 13.36
N ASN A 33 1.86 -5.16 13.55
CA ASN A 33 2.35 -5.67 14.82
C ASN A 33 3.51 -4.81 15.35
N LYS A 34 3.89 -5.01 16.61
CA LYS A 34 5.02 -4.29 17.25
C LYS A 34 6.37 -4.54 16.55
N ASP A 35 6.51 -5.67 15.85
CA ASP A 35 7.68 -6.04 15.05
C ASP A 35 7.64 -5.48 13.62
N GLY A 36 6.60 -4.73 13.25
CA GLY A 36 6.40 -4.19 11.90
C GLY A 36 5.88 -5.21 10.87
N SER A 37 5.52 -6.42 11.29
CA SER A 37 4.78 -7.38 10.46
C SER A 37 3.30 -6.98 10.34
N ALA A 38 2.61 -7.45 9.31
CA ALA A 38 1.20 -7.13 9.12
C ALA A 38 0.30 -8.06 9.96
N LYS A 39 -0.73 -7.49 10.61
CA LYS A 39 -1.75 -8.24 11.33
C LYS A 39 -2.76 -8.83 10.37
N LYS A 40 -2.64 -10.13 10.06
CA LYS A 40 -3.53 -10.81 9.11
C LYS A 40 -5.02 -10.70 9.45
N SER A 41 -5.39 -10.67 10.73
CA SER A 41 -6.80 -10.50 11.15
C SER A 41 -7.40 -9.18 10.67
N GLU A 42 -6.56 -8.15 10.57
CA GLU A 42 -6.94 -6.77 10.29
C GLU A 42 -6.92 -6.41 8.80
N LEU A 43 -6.41 -7.29 7.95
CA LEU A 43 -6.28 -7.05 6.52
C LEU A 43 -7.55 -7.42 5.76
N PRO A 44 -7.83 -6.76 4.62
CA PRO A 44 -8.80 -7.23 3.64
C PRO A 44 -8.51 -8.67 3.20
N SER A 45 -9.55 -9.45 2.88
CA SER A 45 -9.42 -10.88 2.52
C SER A 45 -8.43 -11.11 1.38
N THR A 46 -8.40 -10.21 0.39
CA THR A 46 -7.46 -10.29 -0.73
C THR A 46 -6.00 -10.13 -0.30
N LEU A 47 -5.74 -9.24 0.65
CA LEU A 47 -4.41 -9.04 1.21
C LEU A 47 -3.98 -10.21 2.10
N LYS A 48 -4.89 -10.89 2.80
CA LYS A 48 -4.56 -12.08 3.60
C LYS A 48 -3.93 -13.19 2.75
N LYS A 49 -4.36 -13.31 1.49
CA LYS A 49 -3.88 -14.28 0.49
C LYS A 49 -2.66 -13.79 -0.30
N SER A 50 -2.29 -12.52 -0.16
CA SER A 50 -1.18 -11.90 -0.89
C SER A 50 0.18 -12.18 -0.24
N PRO A 51 1.31 -11.99 -0.95
CA PRO A 51 2.65 -12.12 -0.38
C PRO A 51 2.88 -11.23 0.86
N ALA A 52 3.73 -11.69 1.78
CA ALA A 52 3.99 -10.97 3.04
C ALA A 52 4.47 -9.52 2.82
N LYS A 53 5.19 -9.26 1.72
CA LYS A 53 5.64 -7.90 1.39
C LYS A 53 4.48 -6.99 0.98
N ALA A 54 3.48 -7.50 0.23
CA ALA A 54 2.26 -6.75 -0.12
C ALA A 54 1.46 -6.39 1.14
N GLN A 55 1.28 -7.37 2.03
CA GLN A 55 0.62 -7.19 3.33
C GLN A 55 1.27 -6.08 4.15
N ARG A 56 2.61 -6.11 4.28
CA ARG A 56 3.37 -5.07 5.01
C ARG A 56 3.29 -3.71 4.33
N THR A 57 3.36 -3.63 3.00
CA THR A 57 3.22 -2.37 2.26
C THR A 57 1.88 -1.71 2.57
N PHE A 58 0.78 -2.46 2.49
CA PHE A 58 -0.54 -1.95 2.83
C PHE A 58 -0.62 -1.54 4.31
N ALA A 59 -0.24 -2.43 5.22
CA ALA A 59 -0.38 -2.20 6.66
C ALA A 59 0.41 -0.97 7.14
N LYS A 60 1.67 -0.83 6.70
CA LYS A 60 2.51 0.32 7.07
C LYS A 60 1.95 1.62 6.50
N ALA A 61 1.57 1.63 5.22
CA ALA A 61 0.99 2.81 4.59
C ALA A 61 -0.33 3.22 5.24
N HIS A 62 -1.16 2.24 5.63
CA HIS A 62 -2.39 2.49 6.36
C HIS A 62 -2.12 3.12 7.72
N ASP A 63 -1.25 2.52 8.54
CA ASP A 63 -0.96 3.00 9.90
C ASP A 63 -0.37 4.41 9.87
N SER A 64 0.59 4.69 8.98
CA SER A 64 1.13 6.04 8.81
C SER A 64 0.10 7.05 8.34
N ALA A 65 -0.84 6.65 7.47
CA ALA A 65 -1.92 7.52 7.03
C ALA A 65 -2.97 7.74 8.13
N ALA A 66 -3.27 6.73 8.94
CA ALA A 66 -4.17 6.82 10.08
C ALA A 66 -3.60 7.71 11.19
N GLU A 67 -2.29 7.66 11.43
CA GLU A 67 -1.59 8.59 12.33
C GLU A 67 -1.70 10.06 11.87
N SER A 68 -1.69 10.27 10.54
CA SER A 68 -1.70 11.61 9.94
C SER A 68 -3.11 12.21 9.80
N TYR A 69 -4.08 11.38 9.41
CA TYR A 69 -5.41 11.82 8.99
C TYR A 69 -6.55 11.25 9.84
N GLY A 70 -6.24 10.37 10.79
CA GLY A 70 -7.23 9.54 11.47
C GLY A 70 -7.60 8.29 10.68
N GLU A 71 -8.22 7.34 11.37
CA GLU A 71 -8.81 6.15 10.77
C GLU A 71 -9.89 6.49 9.74
N GLY A 72 -10.03 5.66 8.72
CA GLY A 72 -11.14 5.75 7.76
C GLY A 72 -10.75 5.64 6.29
N GLU A 73 -11.59 6.18 5.41
CA GLU A 73 -11.48 6.02 3.96
C GLU A 73 -10.16 6.59 3.42
N ARG A 74 -9.69 7.72 3.96
CA ARG A 74 -8.46 8.37 3.50
C ARG A 74 -7.22 7.52 3.80
N ALA A 75 -7.14 6.89 4.97
CA ALA A 75 -6.06 5.97 5.32
C ALA A 75 -6.07 4.75 4.41
N ASN A 76 -7.24 4.16 4.18
CA ASN A 76 -7.42 3.04 3.26
C ASN A 76 -7.01 3.37 1.83
N ARG A 77 -7.42 4.52 1.31
CA ARG A 77 -7.05 4.97 -0.04
C ARG A 77 -5.53 5.13 -0.19
N THR A 78 -4.88 5.77 0.77
CA THR A 78 -3.42 5.92 0.78
C THR A 78 -2.72 4.56 0.80
N ALA A 79 -3.21 3.63 1.63
CA ALA A 79 -2.67 2.28 1.70
C ALA A 79 -2.81 1.52 0.37
N TYR A 80 -3.96 1.60 -0.29
CA TYR A 80 -4.16 0.99 -1.60
C TYR A 80 -3.33 1.67 -2.70
N SER A 81 -3.16 3.00 -2.67
CA SER A 81 -2.28 3.69 -3.63
C SER A 81 -0.83 3.24 -3.48
N ALA A 82 -0.31 3.12 -2.25
CA ALA A 82 1.03 2.61 -2.00
C ALA A 82 1.19 1.16 -2.45
N LEU A 83 0.17 0.33 -2.24
CA LEU A 83 0.13 -1.05 -2.71
C LEU A 83 0.17 -1.13 -4.25
N LYS A 84 -0.72 -0.40 -4.93
CA LYS A 84 -0.85 -0.40 -6.40
C LYS A 84 0.40 0.09 -7.14
N HIS A 85 1.29 0.80 -6.45
CA HIS A 85 2.54 1.27 -7.03
C HIS A 85 3.55 0.14 -7.29
N SER A 86 3.46 -0.98 -6.57
CA SER A 86 4.40 -2.11 -6.73
C SER A 86 3.70 -3.46 -6.90
N TYR A 87 2.38 -3.49 -6.75
CA TYR A 87 1.58 -4.69 -6.85
C TYR A 87 0.37 -4.44 -7.73
N GLU A 88 -0.11 -5.48 -8.37
CA GLU A 88 -1.37 -5.50 -9.08
C GLU A 88 -2.25 -6.61 -8.54
N LYS A 89 -3.55 -6.48 -8.78
CA LYS A 89 -4.52 -7.45 -8.33
C LYS A 89 -4.70 -8.54 -9.37
N VAL A 90 -4.51 -9.80 -8.97
CA VAL A 90 -4.72 -10.99 -9.79
C VAL A 90 -5.69 -11.90 -9.03
N GLY A 91 -6.93 -11.95 -9.51
CA GLY A 91 -8.01 -12.72 -8.91
C GLY A 91 -8.33 -12.24 -7.50
N ASP A 92 -7.99 -13.07 -6.52
CA ASP A 92 -8.28 -12.88 -5.10
C ASP A 92 -7.07 -12.44 -4.27
N HIS A 93 -5.94 -12.09 -4.89
CA HIS A 93 -4.75 -11.62 -4.19
C HIS A 93 -4.00 -10.55 -5.00
N TRP A 94 -2.92 -10.03 -4.41
CA TRP A 94 -2.03 -9.05 -5.02
C TRP A 94 -0.69 -9.70 -5.36
N GLU A 95 -0.23 -9.51 -6.58
CA GLU A 95 1.06 -9.98 -7.08
C GLU A 95 1.99 -8.80 -7.33
N ALA A 96 3.30 -9.04 -7.23
CA ALA A 96 4.28 -7.99 -7.51
C ALA A 96 4.27 -7.69 -9.01
N LYS A 97 4.33 -6.40 -9.35
CA LYS A 97 4.55 -5.97 -10.73
C LYS A 97 6.00 -6.20 -11.14
N ASP A 98 6.22 -6.35 -12.44
CA ASP A 98 7.57 -6.34 -13.01
C ASP A 98 8.25 -4.99 -12.79
N ASP A 99 7.52 -3.90 -13.06
CA ASP A 99 7.98 -2.53 -12.88
C ASP A 99 7.13 -1.75 -11.87
N LYS A 100 7.79 -0.88 -11.10
CA LYS A 100 7.10 0.02 -10.18
C LYS A 100 6.58 1.24 -10.92
N GLY A 101 5.32 1.59 -10.67
CA GLY A 101 4.73 2.78 -11.25
C GLY A 101 3.22 2.86 -11.03
N PRO A 102 2.62 3.98 -11.47
CA PRO A 102 1.18 4.14 -11.45
C PRO A 102 0.50 3.02 -12.25
N SER A 103 -0.59 2.48 -11.72
CA SER A 103 -1.30 1.35 -12.33
C SER A 103 -2.17 1.71 -13.51
N ASP A 104 -2.63 2.96 -13.58
CA ASP A 104 -3.55 3.44 -14.59
C ASP A 104 -3.40 4.96 -14.75
N LYS A 105 -4.03 5.51 -15.80
CA LYS A 105 -4.04 6.95 -16.09
C LYS A 105 -4.53 7.80 -14.91
N LYS A 106 -5.44 7.25 -14.08
CA LYS A 106 -5.94 7.93 -12.89
C LYS A 106 -4.87 8.03 -11.80
N ALA A 107 -4.01 7.01 -11.68
CA ALA A 107 -2.87 7.00 -10.77
C ALA A 107 -1.70 7.87 -11.27
N GLU A 108 -1.56 8.08 -12.57
CA GLU A 108 -0.60 9.04 -13.16
C GLU A 108 -1.01 10.50 -12.92
N GLY A 109 -2.32 10.76 -12.94
CA GLY A 109 -2.88 12.09 -12.81
C GLY A 109 -2.80 12.70 -11.41
N THR A 110 -3.07 14.01 -11.35
CA THR A 110 -3.22 14.76 -10.10
C THR A 110 -4.64 14.65 -9.54
N ARG A 111 -4.89 15.24 -8.37
CA ARG A 111 -6.22 15.23 -7.75
C ARG A 111 -7.25 15.87 -8.68
N GLY A 112 -8.21 15.07 -9.14
CA GLY A 112 -9.27 15.53 -10.05
C GLY A 112 -9.05 15.18 -11.51
N SER A 113 -7.89 14.62 -11.90
CA SER A 113 -7.66 14.17 -13.28
C SER A 113 -8.74 13.20 -13.75
N ALA A 114 -9.27 13.41 -14.95
CA ALA A 114 -10.21 12.48 -15.56
C ALA A 114 -9.52 11.13 -15.83
N GLY A 115 -10.28 10.03 -15.74
CA GLY A 115 -9.76 8.69 -15.99
C GLY A 115 -10.49 7.61 -15.21
N GLU A 116 -10.70 6.46 -15.86
CA GLU A 116 -11.25 5.26 -15.25
C GLU A 116 -10.20 4.61 -14.36
N THR A 117 -10.61 4.05 -13.22
CA THR A 117 -9.73 3.25 -12.36
C THR A 117 -9.79 1.80 -12.81
N ALA A 118 -8.64 1.13 -12.93
CA ALA A 118 -8.60 -0.26 -13.38
C ALA A 118 -8.79 -1.28 -12.24
N GLY A 119 -9.41 -0.89 -11.12
CA GLY A 119 -9.72 -1.81 -10.01
C GLY A 119 -8.51 -2.48 -9.33
N GLY A 120 -7.29 -1.99 -9.57
CA GLY A 120 -6.04 -2.61 -9.11
C GLY A 120 -5.31 -3.45 -10.16
N VAL A 121 -5.83 -3.56 -11.38
CA VAL A 121 -5.12 -4.07 -12.55
C VAL A 121 -4.05 -3.07 -12.99
N ASP A 122 -2.90 -3.55 -13.47
CA ASP A 122 -1.89 -2.70 -14.07
C ASP A 122 -2.20 -2.40 -15.55
N ALA A 123 -3.03 -1.40 -15.80
CA ALA A 123 -3.41 -0.98 -17.15
C ALA A 123 -2.21 -0.49 -17.99
N ASN A 124 -1.12 -0.10 -17.33
CA ASN A 124 0.11 0.32 -17.98
C ASN A 124 0.99 -0.85 -18.44
N ALA A 125 0.79 -2.06 -17.91
CA ALA A 125 1.57 -3.24 -18.27
C ALA A 125 1.48 -3.59 -19.76
N SER A 126 2.43 -4.38 -20.25
CA SER A 126 2.44 -4.82 -21.65
C SER A 126 1.19 -5.65 -22.00
N LYS A 127 0.80 -5.69 -23.29
CA LYS A 127 -0.32 -6.53 -23.73
C LYS A 127 -0.07 -8.01 -23.44
N SER A 128 1.18 -8.48 -23.57
CA SER A 128 1.57 -9.85 -23.26
C SER A 128 1.36 -10.16 -21.78
N HIS A 129 1.79 -9.26 -20.88
CA HIS A 129 1.56 -9.42 -19.45
C HIS A 129 0.07 -9.52 -19.11
N LEU A 130 -0.73 -8.58 -19.63
CA LEU A 130 -2.18 -8.60 -19.43
C LEU A 130 -2.83 -9.87 -20.00
N TYR A 131 -2.35 -10.36 -21.14
CA TYR A 131 -2.79 -11.63 -21.70
C TYR A 131 -2.48 -12.80 -20.75
N ASP A 132 -1.28 -12.83 -20.15
CA ASP A 132 -0.89 -13.88 -19.21
C ASP A 132 -1.70 -13.82 -17.90
N VAL A 133 -1.97 -12.62 -17.37
CA VAL A 133 -2.90 -12.45 -16.25
C VAL A 133 -4.30 -12.93 -16.63
N ALA A 134 -4.83 -12.52 -17.79
CA ALA A 134 -6.14 -12.95 -18.27
C ALA A 134 -6.21 -14.47 -18.48
N LYS A 135 -5.11 -15.10 -18.92
CA LYS A 135 -4.99 -16.55 -19.04
C LYS A 135 -5.06 -17.24 -17.67
N ARG A 136 -4.35 -16.72 -16.67
CA ARG A 136 -4.39 -17.26 -15.28
C ARG A 136 -5.75 -17.10 -14.61
N LEU A 137 -6.55 -16.13 -15.05
CA LEU A 137 -7.92 -15.90 -14.59
C LEU A 137 -8.98 -16.58 -15.45
N ASP A 138 -8.57 -17.44 -16.39
CA ASP A 138 -9.45 -18.15 -17.32
C ASP A 138 -10.45 -17.25 -18.05
N VAL A 139 -9.99 -16.06 -18.48
CA VAL A 139 -10.82 -15.13 -19.23
C VAL A 139 -11.10 -15.69 -20.64
N PRO A 140 -12.38 -15.91 -21.00
CA PRO A 140 -12.74 -16.39 -22.33
C PRO A 140 -12.51 -15.30 -23.39
N GLY A 141 -12.09 -15.69 -24.59
CA GLY A 141 -11.86 -14.75 -25.70
C GLY A 141 -10.61 -13.87 -25.59
N ARG A 142 -9.81 -14.00 -24.51
CA ARG A 142 -8.60 -13.21 -24.23
C ARG A 142 -7.61 -13.09 -25.40
N SER A 143 -7.52 -14.10 -26.28
CA SER A 143 -6.60 -14.10 -27.43
C SER A 143 -6.94 -13.06 -28.50
N ASN A 144 -8.21 -12.68 -28.60
CA ASN A 144 -8.67 -11.72 -29.61
C ASN A 144 -8.80 -10.30 -29.04
N MET A 145 -8.61 -10.13 -27.72
CA MET A 145 -8.78 -8.85 -27.04
C MET A 145 -7.60 -7.90 -27.32
N SER A 146 -7.91 -6.62 -27.44
CA SER A 146 -6.97 -5.51 -27.33
C SER A 146 -6.47 -5.34 -25.89
N LYS A 147 -5.47 -4.47 -25.69
CA LYS A 147 -4.93 -4.17 -24.37
C LYS A 147 -6.02 -3.66 -23.42
N ASP A 148 -6.83 -2.70 -23.88
CA ASP A 148 -7.88 -2.09 -23.06
C ASP A 148 -9.01 -3.08 -22.74
N GLU A 149 -9.35 -3.96 -23.67
CA GLU A 149 -10.32 -5.04 -23.43
C GLU A 149 -9.80 -6.05 -22.40
N LEU A 150 -8.50 -6.41 -22.45
CA LEU A 150 -7.88 -7.28 -21.45
C LEU A 150 -7.94 -6.64 -20.06
N VAL A 151 -7.61 -5.34 -19.92
CA VAL A 151 -7.70 -4.63 -18.64
C VAL A 151 -9.12 -4.71 -18.06
N LYS A 152 -10.13 -4.41 -18.88
CA LYS A 152 -11.54 -4.45 -18.46
C LYS A 152 -11.99 -5.88 -18.09
N ALA A 153 -11.57 -6.87 -18.87
CA ALA A 153 -11.91 -8.27 -18.62
C ALA A 153 -11.26 -8.81 -17.33
N ILE A 154 -9.99 -8.48 -17.09
CA ILE A 154 -9.27 -8.82 -15.86
C ILE A 154 -9.92 -8.13 -14.66
N GLN A 155 -10.24 -6.84 -14.78
CA GLN A 155 -10.94 -6.12 -13.71
C GLN A 155 -12.25 -6.83 -13.33
N LYS A 156 -13.06 -7.19 -14.32
CA LYS A 156 -14.32 -7.93 -14.11
C LYS A 156 -14.08 -9.30 -13.47
N ALA A 157 -13.04 -10.03 -13.89
CA ALA A 157 -12.67 -11.30 -13.29
C ALA A 157 -12.25 -11.14 -11.82
N ASN A 158 -11.41 -10.15 -11.52
CA ASN A 158 -10.98 -9.82 -10.15
C ASN A 158 -12.16 -9.46 -9.24
N GLU A 159 -13.12 -8.68 -9.74
CA GLU A 159 -14.34 -8.33 -9.00
C GLU A 159 -15.20 -9.57 -8.72
N ARG A 160 -15.31 -10.49 -9.69
CA ARG A 160 -16.01 -11.77 -9.51
C ARG A 160 -15.35 -12.61 -8.42
N GLU A 161 -14.02 -12.75 -8.45
CA GLU A 161 -13.29 -13.52 -7.44
C GLU A 161 -13.35 -12.87 -6.06
N THR A 162 -13.32 -11.54 -5.99
CA THR A 162 -13.49 -10.83 -4.71
C THR A 162 -14.89 -11.06 -4.13
N ARG A 163 -15.93 -11.07 -4.98
CA ARG A 163 -17.32 -11.30 -4.55
C ARG A 163 -17.54 -12.72 -4.03
N LYS A 164 -16.91 -13.73 -4.65
CA LYS A 164 -16.98 -15.14 -4.21
C LYS A 164 -16.28 -15.38 -2.88
N ASN A 165 -15.22 -14.62 -2.60
CA ASN A 165 -14.35 -14.79 -1.43
C ASN A 165 -14.69 -13.84 -0.27
N ARG A 166 -15.92 -13.29 -0.25
CA ARG A 166 -16.38 -12.36 0.78
C ARG A 166 -17.35 -13.03 1.74
#